data_AF-A0A140PSV8-F1
#
_entry.id   AF-A0A140PSV8-F1
#
_cell.length_a   1.000
_cell.length_b   1.000
_cell.length_c   1.000
_cell.angle_alpha   90.00
_cell.angle_beta   90.00
_cell.angle_gamma   90.00
#
_symmetry.space_group_name_H-M   'P 1'
#
loop_
_entity.id
_entity.type
_entity.pdbx_description
1 polymer ?
#
loop_
_entity_poly.entity_id
_entity_poly.type
_entity_poly.pdbx_seq_one_letter_code
_entity_poly.pdbx_strand_id
1 'polypeptide(L)'
;MYSKEELLIFSFINSNYDISIQNLTYKIFNFSNKESINFFKLNRIEKIEFLKSFFNENNIEKIINIFDRINLYKIEVEKIIKNCEEKNIKIFYYSYENYPKNLIGIKESPYVIFVKGNLPSNEELEKSFAIVGTRKPSREGIDFARDIGQYLSQNSIYNISGLALGIDTEGHNMSLQKTGAILGQGLDLEIYPRENIKLAEMILENNGFLLSELIPQTEISLFSLIKRDRLQSALTSGIIIAETGIKGGTVNTFKYAREQKKKIFISDINKEFIEKYKKDLIIVKNSLDFEKKLKNNLIQKNLF
;
A
#
# COMPACT_ATOMS: atom_id res chain seq x y z
N MET A 1 21.00 -7.16 2.24
CA MET A 1 21.92 -6.17 2.85
C MET A 1 21.57 -5.91 4.32
N TYR A 2 20.31 -5.58 4.64
CA TYR A 2 19.86 -5.43 6.03
C TYR A 2 19.31 -6.74 6.62
N SER A 3 19.46 -6.91 7.94
CA SER A 3 18.81 -7.98 8.70
C SER A 3 17.30 -7.71 8.87
N LYS A 4 16.53 -8.73 9.27
CA LYS A 4 15.10 -8.58 9.60
C LYS A 4 14.88 -7.57 10.73
N GLU A 5 15.73 -7.62 11.76
CA GLU A 5 15.71 -6.69 12.90
C GLU A 5 15.96 -5.25 12.42
N GLU A 6 16.99 -5.03 11.61
CA GLU A 6 17.35 -3.70 11.07
C GLU A 6 16.21 -3.08 10.23
N LEU A 7 15.55 -3.87 9.39
CA LEU A 7 14.39 -3.43 8.61
C LEU A 7 13.19 -3.06 9.51
N LEU A 8 12.99 -3.83 10.58
CA LEU A 8 11.92 -3.56 11.53
C LEU A 8 12.22 -2.32 12.39
N ILE A 9 13.50 -2.06 12.70
CA ILE A 9 13.93 -0.79 13.33
C ILE A 9 13.67 0.39 12.39
N PHE A 10 14.00 0.29 11.10
CA PHE A 10 13.63 1.34 10.13
C PHE A 10 12.12 1.60 10.12
N SER A 11 11.30 0.54 10.11
CA SER A 11 9.83 0.65 10.17
C SER A 11 9.35 1.29 11.48
N PHE A 12 9.96 0.92 12.61
CA PHE A 12 9.68 1.51 13.92
C PHE A 12 9.97 3.01 13.94
N ILE A 13 11.15 3.43 13.48
CA ILE A 13 11.50 4.85 13.37
C ILE A 13 10.52 5.57 12.45
N ASN A 14 10.21 4.98 11.29
CA ASN A 14 9.30 5.59 10.32
C ASN A 14 7.86 5.75 10.85
N SER A 15 7.44 4.92 11.80
CA SER A 15 6.11 4.99 12.41
C SER A 15 6.02 5.94 13.61
N ASN A 16 7.14 6.21 14.30
CA ASN A 16 7.18 6.98 15.54
C ASN A 16 7.74 8.39 15.41
N TYR A 17 8.28 8.75 14.24
CA TYR A 17 8.84 10.06 13.98
C TYR A 17 8.08 10.81 12.88
N ASP A 18 8.22 12.14 12.89
CA ASP A 18 7.56 13.01 11.92
C ASP A 18 8.02 12.79 10.47
N ILE A 19 7.28 13.37 9.54
CA ILE A 19 7.53 13.24 8.09
C ILE A 19 8.92 13.69 7.66
N SER A 20 9.56 14.62 8.39
CA SER A 20 10.91 15.07 8.06
C SER A 20 11.91 13.94 8.30
N ILE A 21 11.81 13.25 9.44
CA ILE A 21 12.65 12.10 9.76
C ILE A 21 12.36 10.93 8.82
N GLN A 22 11.09 10.63 8.54
CA GLN A 22 10.71 9.57 7.59
C GLN A 22 11.38 9.77 6.22
N ASN A 23 11.40 11.00 5.72
CA ASN A 23 12.07 11.34 4.46
C ASN A 23 13.59 11.14 4.53
N LEU A 24 14.22 11.48 5.66
CA LEU A 24 15.65 11.29 5.85
C LEU A 24 16.01 9.80 5.94
N THR A 25 15.25 9.00 6.70
CA THR A 25 15.48 7.55 6.80
C THR A 25 15.25 6.83 5.47
N TYR A 26 14.29 7.28 4.66
CA TYR A 26 14.07 6.74 3.33
C TYR A 26 15.25 7.03 2.38
N LYS A 27 15.80 8.24 2.42
CA LYS A 27 17.01 8.59 1.66
C LYS A 27 18.21 7.76 2.07
N ILE A 28 18.44 7.58 3.38
CA ILE A 28 19.50 6.72 3.93
C ILE A 28 19.34 5.31 3.38
N PHE A 29 18.15 4.72 3.51
CA PHE A 29 17.88 3.36 3.04
C PHE A 29 18.14 3.18 1.54
N ASN A 30 17.67 4.10 0.71
CA ASN A 30 17.88 4.03 -0.74
C ASN A 30 19.35 4.17 -1.12
N PHE A 31 20.05 5.14 -0.53
CA PHE A 31 21.45 5.37 -0.82
C PHE A 31 22.29 4.18 -0.34
N SER A 32 22.01 3.66 0.84
CA SER A 32 22.60 2.43 1.36
C SER A 32 22.39 1.25 0.40
N ASN A 33 21.18 1.03 -0.11
CA ASN A 33 20.92 -0.06 -1.06
C ASN A 33 21.66 0.13 -2.38
N LYS A 34 21.75 1.37 -2.88
CA LYS A 34 22.47 1.70 -4.11
C LYS A 34 23.97 1.44 -3.99
N GLU A 35 24.58 1.88 -2.89
CA GLU A 35 26.02 1.76 -2.65
C GLU A 35 26.40 0.43 -1.97
N SER A 36 25.43 -0.45 -1.70
CA SER A 36 25.62 -1.72 -0.96
C SER A 36 26.25 -1.53 0.44
N ILE A 37 25.91 -0.43 1.12
CA ILE A 37 26.40 -0.07 2.46
C ILE A 37 25.31 -0.31 3.50
N ASN A 38 25.58 -1.15 4.51
CA ASN A 38 24.68 -1.28 5.66
C ASN A 38 24.96 -0.17 6.70
N PHE A 39 24.09 0.85 6.73
CA PHE A 39 24.20 2.00 7.65
C PHE A 39 24.26 1.62 9.14
N PHE A 40 23.61 0.53 9.58
CA PHE A 40 23.65 0.13 10.99
C PHE A 40 25.02 -0.36 11.43
N LYS A 41 25.81 -0.91 10.50
CA LYS A 41 27.15 -1.46 10.75
C LYS A 41 28.25 -0.40 10.81
N LEU A 42 27.97 0.81 10.34
CA LEU A 42 28.91 1.93 10.39
C LEU A 42 29.10 2.41 11.84
N ASN A 43 30.33 2.75 12.21
CA ASN A 43 30.60 3.46 13.45
C ASN A 43 30.11 4.93 13.36
N ARG A 44 30.15 5.67 14.47
CA ARG A 44 29.61 7.04 14.51
C ARG A 44 30.26 7.98 13.49
N ILE A 45 31.59 7.90 13.31
CA ILE A 45 32.35 8.76 12.39
C ILE A 45 31.97 8.43 10.96
N GLU A 46 31.97 7.15 10.61
CA GLU A 46 31.58 6.65 9.28
C GLU A 46 30.13 7.03 8.94
N LYS A 47 29.20 6.97 9.91
CA LYS A 47 27.81 7.43 9.71
C LYS A 47 27.78 8.91 9.35
N ILE A 48 28.54 9.76 10.04
CA ILE A 48 28.58 11.20 9.77
C ILE A 48 29.13 11.45 8.36
N GLU A 49 30.23 10.80 7.99
CA GLU A 49 30.82 10.91 6.65
C GLU A 49 29.87 10.46 5.55
N PHE A 50 29.19 9.33 5.76
CA PHE A 50 28.16 8.84 4.86
C PHE A 50 27.03 9.86 4.66
N LEU A 51 26.51 10.44 5.74
CA LEU A 51 25.40 11.40 5.67
C LEU A 51 25.80 12.75 5.04
N LYS A 52 27.06 13.19 5.18
CA LYS A 52 27.58 14.41 4.53
C LYS A 52 27.44 14.39 3.01
N SER A 53 27.36 13.22 2.39
CA SER A 53 27.21 13.10 0.94
C SER A 53 25.83 13.55 0.41
N PHE A 54 24.81 13.67 1.26
CA PHE A 54 23.46 14.09 0.83
C PHE A 54 22.65 14.92 1.83
N PHE A 55 23.18 15.25 3.02
CA PHE A 55 22.50 16.07 4.03
C PHE A 55 23.31 17.27 4.53
N ASN A 56 22.59 18.30 5.00
CA ASN A 56 23.16 19.42 5.75
C ASN A 56 23.42 19.03 7.22
N GLU A 57 24.22 19.84 7.93
CA GLU A 57 24.65 19.54 9.31
C GLU A 57 23.49 19.29 10.28
N ASN A 58 22.43 20.13 10.23
CA ASN A 58 21.25 19.97 11.09
C ASN A 58 20.56 18.60 10.87
N ASN A 59 20.40 18.16 9.63
CA ASN A 59 19.79 16.85 9.34
C ASN A 59 20.71 15.69 9.75
N ILE A 60 22.02 15.85 9.65
CA ILE A 60 22.99 14.85 10.13
C ILE A 60 22.84 14.66 11.63
N GLU A 61 22.84 15.75 12.40
CA GLU A 61 22.72 15.70 13.87
C GLU A 61 21.42 14.99 14.30
N LYS A 62 20.29 15.36 13.68
CA LYS A 62 19.00 14.69 13.93
C LYS A 62 19.06 13.19 13.74
N ILE A 63 19.65 12.73 12.63
CA ILE A 63 19.74 11.30 12.31
C ILE A 63 20.69 10.59 13.26
N ILE A 64 21.85 11.17 13.55
CA ILE A 64 22.80 10.56 14.49
C ILE A 64 22.14 10.39 15.86
N ASN A 65 21.47 11.42 16.37
CA ASN A 65 20.77 11.36 17.65
C ASN A 65 19.67 10.27 17.70
N ILE A 66 19.01 10.00 16.57
CA ILE A 66 18.05 8.89 16.46
C ILE A 66 18.77 7.55 16.51
N PHE A 67 19.82 7.35 15.72
CA PHE A 67 20.53 6.08 15.63
C PHE A 67 21.44 5.79 16.85
N ASP A 68 21.78 6.78 17.66
CA ASP A 68 22.45 6.58 18.95
C ASP A 68 21.57 5.81 19.94
N ARG A 69 20.25 5.86 19.77
CA ARG A 69 19.26 5.17 20.60
C ARG A 69 18.96 3.75 20.11
N ILE A 70 19.77 3.20 19.20
CA ILE A 70 19.49 1.93 18.53
C ILE A 70 19.17 0.78 19.49
N ASN A 71 19.86 0.71 20.63
CA ASN A 71 19.64 -0.35 21.62
C ASN A 71 18.24 -0.29 22.24
N LEU A 72 17.65 0.90 22.38
CA LEU A 72 16.27 1.05 22.84
C LEU A 72 15.30 0.52 21.77
N TYR A 73 15.55 0.80 20.49
CA TYR A 73 14.69 0.32 19.41
C TYR A 73 14.74 -1.19 19.24
N LYS A 74 15.87 -1.84 19.53
CA LYS A 74 15.96 -3.31 19.54
C LYS A 74 14.96 -3.93 20.53
N ILE A 75 14.90 -3.38 21.74
CA ILE A 75 13.94 -3.82 22.78
C ILE A 75 12.49 -3.60 22.30
N GLU A 76 12.17 -2.47 21.68
CA GLU A 76 10.83 -2.21 21.15
C GLU A 76 10.47 -3.14 19.98
N VAL A 77 11.43 -3.44 19.10
CA VAL A 77 11.25 -4.37 17.98
C VAL A 77 11.00 -5.80 18.47
N GLU A 78 11.67 -6.26 19.52
CA GLU A 78 11.38 -7.55 20.15
C GLU A 78 9.94 -7.64 20.66
N LYS A 79 9.43 -6.57 21.29
CA LYS A 79 8.01 -6.50 21.71
C LYS A 79 7.06 -6.57 20.52
N ILE A 80 7.40 -5.89 19.41
CA ILE A 80 6.59 -5.91 18.19
C ILE A 80 6.53 -7.32 17.59
N ILE A 81 7.67 -8.03 17.54
CA ILE A 81 7.73 -9.42 17.06
C ILE A 81 6.83 -10.31 17.91
N LYS A 82 6.95 -10.23 19.25
CA LYS A 82 6.12 -10.99 20.18
C LYS A 82 4.63 -10.69 20.02
N ASN A 83 4.25 -9.42 19.91
CA ASN A 83 2.84 -9.05 19.67
C ASN A 83 2.32 -9.61 18.34
N CYS A 84 3.15 -9.56 17.29
CA CYS A 84 2.80 -10.13 16.00
C CYS A 84 2.55 -11.64 16.08
N GLU A 85 3.40 -12.37 16.80
CA GLU A 85 3.24 -13.81 17.04
C GLU A 85 1.92 -14.11 17.79
N GLU A 86 1.67 -13.42 18.91
CA GLU A 86 0.46 -13.59 19.72
C GLU A 86 -0.84 -13.29 18.95
N LYS A 87 -0.78 -12.35 18.01
CA LYS A 87 -1.94 -11.87 17.23
C LYS A 87 -2.06 -12.51 15.85
N ASN A 88 -1.23 -13.51 15.53
CA ASN A 88 -1.14 -14.13 14.20
C ASN A 88 -0.94 -13.11 13.05
N ILE A 89 -0.11 -12.09 13.31
CA ILE A 89 0.32 -11.10 12.32
C ILE A 89 1.67 -11.55 11.75
N LYS A 90 1.70 -11.82 10.45
CA LYS A 90 2.92 -12.19 9.73
C LYS A 90 3.70 -10.92 9.38
N ILE A 91 5.04 -10.99 9.48
CA ILE A 91 5.94 -9.90 9.13
C ILE A 91 6.69 -10.23 7.84
N PHE A 92 6.65 -9.31 6.90
CA PHE A 92 7.27 -9.41 5.58
C PHE A 92 8.35 -8.35 5.45
N TYR A 93 9.56 -8.75 5.06
CA TYR A 93 10.74 -7.91 5.16
C TYR A 93 11.28 -7.57 3.77
N TYR A 94 11.51 -6.29 3.48
CA TYR A 94 12.02 -5.84 2.19
C TYR A 94 13.25 -6.67 1.74
N SER A 95 13.28 -7.06 0.46
CA SER A 95 14.30 -7.94 -0.15
C SER A 95 14.42 -9.37 0.40
N TYR A 96 13.53 -9.81 1.30
CA TYR A 96 13.40 -11.24 1.64
C TYR A 96 12.39 -11.91 0.71
N GLU A 97 12.51 -13.24 0.57
CA GLU A 97 11.71 -14.04 -0.37
C GLU A 97 10.19 -13.88 -0.18
N ASN A 98 9.74 -13.68 1.06
CA ASN A 98 8.32 -13.53 1.34
C ASN A 98 7.75 -12.18 0.88
N TYR A 99 8.57 -11.14 0.69
CA TYR A 99 8.10 -9.78 0.40
C TYR A 99 7.54 -9.63 -1.02
N PRO A 100 6.39 -8.94 -1.21
CA PRO A 100 5.82 -8.72 -2.53
C PRO A 100 6.77 -7.98 -3.45
N LYS A 101 7.10 -8.60 -4.59
CA LYS A 101 8.02 -8.01 -5.58
C LYS A 101 7.50 -6.68 -6.11
N ASN A 102 6.19 -6.54 -6.23
CA ASN A 102 5.53 -5.33 -6.73
C ASN A 102 5.72 -4.10 -5.83
N LEU A 103 6.10 -4.31 -4.57
CA LEU A 103 6.41 -3.22 -3.62
C LEU A 103 7.90 -2.88 -3.60
N ILE A 104 8.75 -3.60 -4.32
CA ILE A 104 10.17 -3.31 -4.43
C ILE A 104 10.36 -2.21 -5.48
N GLY A 105 11.02 -1.12 -5.10
CA GLY A 105 11.38 -0.05 -6.03
C GLY A 105 10.29 1.00 -6.28
N ILE A 106 9.13 0.90 -5.62
CA ILE A 106 8.19 2.02 -5.59
C ILE A 106 8.77 3.16 -4.75
N LYS A 107 8.36 4.40 -5.02
CA LYS A 107 8.65 5.53 -4.14
C LYS A 107 8.09 5.27 -2.75
N GLU A 108 8.93 5.44 -1.74
CA GLU A 108 8.63 5.12 -0.34
C GLU A 108 8.21 3.65 -0.16
N SER A 109 8.99 2.73 -0.73
CA SER A 109 8.84 1.28 -0.51
C SER A 109 8.86 0.98 1.00
N PRO A 110 7.85 0.26 1.54
CA PRO A 110 7.88 -0.15 2.94
C PRO A 110 9.12 -0.99 3.27
N TYR A 111 9.76 -0.74 4.41
CA TYR A 111 10.84 -1.59 4.91
C TYR A 111 10.30 -2.96 5.36
N VAL A 112 9.10 -2.92 5.93
CA VAL A 112 8.35 -4.05 6.45
C VAL A 112 6.87 -3.82 6.14
N ILE A 113 6.14 -4.89 5.86
CA ILE A 113 4.68 -4.90 5.91
C ILE A 113 4.21 -5.99 6.88
N PHE A 114 3.08 -5.72 7.51
CA PHE A 114 2.39 -6.61 8.44
C PHE A 114 1.14 -7.16 7.77
N VAL A 115 0.87 -8.45 7.94
CA VAL A 115 -0.25 -9.12 7.28
C VAL A 115 -0.98 -10.03 8.26
N LYS A 116 -2.31 -9.88 8.37
CA LYS A 116 -3.21 -10.89 8.93
C LYS A 116 -3.89 -11.64 7.79
N GLY A 117 -4.03 -12.95 7.91
CA GLY A 117 -4.60 -13.81 6.85
C GLY A 117 -3.56 -14.28 5.84
N ASN A 118 -3.99 -14.44 4.59
CA ASN A 118 -3.20 -15.08 3.54
C ASN A 118 -2.95 -14.13 2.37
N LEU A 119 -1.72 -13.59 2.33
CA LEU A 119 -1.28 -12.76 1.20
C LEU A 119 -1.16 -13.65 -0.06
N PRO A 120 -1.71 -13.22 -1.21
CA PRO A 120 -1.58 -13.97 -2.44
C PRO A 120 -0.14 -14.08 -2.93
N SER A 121 0.11 -15.08 -3.78
CA SER A 121 1.41 -15.23 -4.46
C SER A 121 1.75 -14.02 -5.33
N ASN A 122 3.04 -13.83 -5.66
CA ASN A 122 3.46 -12.77 -6.57
C ASN A 122 2.73 -12.86 -7.93
N GLU A 123 2.49 -14.06 -8.46
CA GLU A 123 1.77 -14.26 -9.72
C GLU A 123 0.29 -13.86 -9.65
N GLU A 124 -0.37 -14.11 -8.50
CA GLU A 124 -1.74 -13.65 -8.27
C GLU A 124 -1.80 -12.13 -8.07
N LEU A 125 -0.82 -11.55 -7.37
CA LEU A 125 -0.68 -10.10 -7.21
C LEU A 125 -0.50 -9.39 -8.56
N GLU A 126 0.32 -9.94 -9.45
CA GLU A 126 0.53 -9.44 -10.81
C GLU A 126 -0.71 -9.50 -11.72
N LYS A 127 -1.77 -10.21 -11.30
CA LYS A 127 -3.06 -10.27 -11.99
C LYS A 127 -4.17 -9.48 -11.27
N SER A 128 -3.93 -9.07 -10.02
CA SER A 128 -4.91 -8.43 -9.15
C SER A 128 -5.24 -6.99 -9.55
N PHE A 129 -6.38 -6.48 -9.11
CA PHE A 129 -6.82 -5.09 -9.33
C PHE A 129 -7.30 -4.44 -8.04
N ALA A 130 -7.25 -3.12 -7.97
CA ALA A 130 -7.88 -2.36 -6.88
C ALA A 130 -9.16 -1.68 -7.36
N ILE A 131 -10.32 -2.07 -6.83
CA ILE A 131 -11.57 -1.33 -7.04
C ILE A 131 -11.59 -0.16 -6.06
N VAL A 132 -11.64 1.07 -6.56
CA VAL A 132 -11.53 2.29 -5.74
C VAL A 132 -12.55 3.35 -6.15
N GLY A 133 -12.95 4.19 -5.20
CA GLY A 133 -13.88 5.27 -5.49
C GLY A 133 -14.32 6.08 -4.27
N THR A 134 -15.37 6.87 -4.46
CA THR A 134 -15.94 7.74 -3.43
C THR A 134 -16.54 6.94 -2.26
N ARG A 135 -16.52 7.57 -1.08
CA ARG A 135 -17.17 7.05 0.13
C ARG A 135 -18.69 7.21 0.13
N LYS A 136 -19.23 7.99 -0.80
CA LYS A 136 -20.67 8.25 -0.97
C LYS A 136 -21.04 8.08 -2.45
N PRO A 137 -21.04 6.85 -2.97
CA PRO A 137 -21.30 6.59 -4.37
C PRO A 137 -22.77 6.76 -4.72
N SER A 138 -23.02 7.05 -5.99
CA SER A 138 -24.33 6.91 -6.61
C SER A 138 -24.71 5.43 -6.75
N ARG A 139 -25.98 5.18 -7.09
CA ARG A 139 -26.45 3.82 -7.41
C ARG A 139 -25.69 3.22 -8.60
N GLU A 140 -25.41 4.02 -9.62
CA GLU A 140 -24.65 3.58 -10.80
C GLU A 140 -23.22 3.18 -10.44
N GLY A 141 -22.55 3.96 -9.57
CA GLY A 141 -21.22 3.61 -9.07
C GLY A 141 -21.20 2.34 -8.23
N ILE A 142 -22.22 2.12 -7.39
CA ILE A 142 -22.41 0.88 -6.63
C ILE A 142 -22.59 -0.30 -7.57
N ASP A 143 -23.52 -0.20 -8.53
CA ASP A 143 -23.83 -1.29 -9.46
C ASP A 143 -22.60 -1.66 -10.30
N PHE A 144 -21.83 -0.67 -10.76
CA PHE A 144 -20.57 -0.89 -11.46
C PHE A 144 -19.50 -1.57 -10.58
N ALA A 145 -19.30 -1.09 -9.34
CA ALA A 145 -18.32 -1.70 -8.44
C ALA A 145 -18.67 -3.14 -8.10
N ARG A 146 -19.97 -3.44 -7.95
CA ARG A 146 -20.46 -4.79 -7.70
C ARG A 146 -20.24 -5.72 -8.89
N ASP A 147 -20.57 -5.27 -10.10
CA ASP A 147 -20.35 -6.01 -11.35
C ASP A 147 -18.86 -6.36 -11.54
N ILE A 148 -17.96 -5.39 -11.37
CA ILE A 148 -16.52 -5.63 -11.43
C ILE A 148 -16.05 -6.56 -10.32
N GLY A 149 -16.47 -6.35 -9.06
CA GLY A 149 -16.08 -7.19 -7.94
C GLY A 149 -16.46 -8.66 -8.15
N GLN A 150 -17.69 -8.90 -8.61
CA GLN A 150 -18.18 -10.24 -8.93
C GLN A 150 -17.37 -10.88 -10.04
N TYR A 151 -17.09 -10.14 -11.11
CA TYR A 151 -16.25 -10.61 -12.22
C TYR A 151 -14.85 -11.01 -11.74
N LEU A 152 -14.17 -10.17 -10.94
CA LEU A 152 -12.83 -10.47 -10.44
C LEU A 152 -12.84 -11.77 -9.61
N SER A 153 -13.81 -11.90 -8.70
CA SER A 153 -13.95 -13.09 -7.86
C SER A 153 -14.17 -14.36 -8.68
N GLN A 154 -15.08 -14.34 -9.65
CA GLN A 154 -15.41 -15.49 -10.50
C GLN A 154 -14.22 -15.93 -11.37
N ASN A 155 -13.33 -15.01 -11.71
CA ASN A 155 -12.13 -15.27 -12.50
C ASN A 155 -10.88 -15.52 -11.64
N SER A 156 -11.04 -15.74 -10.33
CA SER A 156 -9.92 -15.96 -9.38
C SER A 156 -8.91 -14.81 -9.33
N ILE A 157 -9.36 -13.57 -9.58
CA ILE A 157 -8.54 -12.36 -9.54
C ILE A 157 -8.80 -11.62 -8.22
N TYR A 158 -7.73 -11.24 -7.51
CA TYR A 158 -7.88 -10.50 -6.26
C TYR A 158 -8.33 -9.05 -6.50
N ASN A 159 -9.30 -8.62 -5.70
CA ASN A 159 -9.57 -7.21 -5.44
C ASN A 159 -8.80 -6.75 -4.20
N ILE A 160 -7.85 -5.83 -4.34
CA ILE A 160 -7.05 -5.31 -3.22
C ILE A 160 -7.34 -3.82 -3.03
N SER A 161 -8.07 -3.44 -1.97
CA SER A 161 -8.53 -2.06 -1.77
C SER A 161 -8.36 -1.57 -0.33
N GLY A 162 -8.85 -0.37 0.01
CA GLY A 162 -8.52 0.36 1.24
C GLY A 162 -9.49 0.16 2.42
N LEU A 163 -10.48 -0.72 2.29
CA LEU A 163 -11.59 -0.94 3.24
C LEU A 163 -12.41 0.32 3.58
N ALA A 164 -12.35 1.37 2.75
CA ALA A 164 -13.14 2.57 2.99
C ALA A 164 -14.65 2.29 2.84
N LEU A 165 -15.48 3.18 3.39
CA LEU A 165 -16.92 3.19 3.07
C LEU A 165 -17.14 3.39 1.56
N GLY A 166 -18.32 3.02 1.06
CA GLY A 166 -18.71 3.25 -0.33
C GLY A 166 -18.10 2.23 -1.28
N ILE A 167 -17.42 2.69 -2.34
CA ILE A 167 -16.96 1.82 -3.44
C ILE A 167 -16.05 0.68 -2.96
N ASP A 168 -15.10 0.94 -2.07
CA ASP A 168 -14.21 -0.10 -1.53
C ASP A 168 -15.03 -1.21 -0.83
N THR A 169 -16.05 -0.81 -0.03
CA THR A 169 -16.95 -1.73 0.67
C THR A 169 -17.71 -2.62 -0.31
N GLU A 170 -18.29 -2.04 -1.37
CA GLU A 170 -19.03 -2.79 -2.39
C GLU A 170 -18.13 -3.72 -3.19
N GLY A 171 -16.92 -3.26 -3.55
CA GLY A 171 -15.92 -4.08 -4.22
C GLY A 171 -15.54 -5.29 -3.37
N HIS A 172 -15.21 -5.10 -2.09
CA HIS A 172 -14.88 -6.19 -1.17
C HIS A 172 -16.04 -7.17 -0.98
N ASN A 173 -17.27 -6.67 -0.75
CA ASN A 173 -18.45 -7.53 -0.59
C ASN A 173 -18.70 -8.46 -1.78
N MET A 174 -18.47 -7.98 -3.01
CA MET A 174 -18.64 -8.80 -4.21
C MET A 174 -17.42 -9.65 -4.57
N SER A 175 -16.32 -9.53 -3.82
CA SER A 175 -15.06 -10.25 -4.07
C SER A 175 -14.54 -11.03 -2.85
N LEU A 176 -15.40 -11.36 -1.89
CA LEU A 176 -15.01 -12.00 -0.63
C LEU A 176 -14.09 -13.23 -0.77
N GLN A 177 -14.27 -14.04 -1.82
CA GLN A 177 -13.43 -15.22 -2.06
C GLN A 177 -12.00 -14.90 -2.53
N LYS A 178 -11.78 -13.69 -3.04
CA LYS A 178 -10.52 -13.20 -3.62
C LYS A 178 -10.38 -11.71 -3.33
N THR A 179 -10.17 -11.35 -2.06
CA THR A 179 -9.95 -9.96 -1.70
C THR A 179 -8.99 -9.79 -0.53
N GLY A 180 -8.38 -8.61 -0.45
CA GLY A 180 -7.62 -8.18 0.72
C GLY A 180 -7.67 -6.67 0.88
N ALA A 181 -7.50 -6.21 2.12
CA ALA A 181 -7.59 -4.80 2.46
C ALA A 181 -6.25 -4.24 2.93
N ILE A 182 -5.92 -3.03 2.49
CA ILE A 182 -4.76 -2.26 2.94
C ILE A 182 -5.23 -1.17 3.89
N LEU A 183 -4.82 -1.30 5.15
CA LEU A 183 -5.28 -0.42 6.21
C LEU A 183 -4.34 0.79 6.40
N GLY A 184 -4.92 1.88 6.89
CA GLY A 184 -4.19 3.11 7.25
C GLY A 184 -3.89 3.19 8.75
N GLN A 185 -3.92 2.05 9.42
CA GLN A 185 -3.73 1.85 10.84
C GLN A 185 -2.94 0.56 11.06
N GLY A 186 -2.43 0.35 12.27
CA GLY A 186 -1.86 -0.92 12.67
C GLY A 186 -2.90 -2.05 12.76
N LEU A 187 -2.44 -3.30 12.67
CA LEU A 187 -3.31 -4.49 12.62
C LEU A 187 -3.73 -5.01 14.00
N ASP A 188 -3.23 -4.45 15.10
CA ASP A 188 -3.61 -4.75 16.49
C ASP A 188 -4.49 -3.62 17.08
N LEU A 189 -5.39 -3.10 16.26
CA LEU A 189 -6.36 -2.07 16.62
C LEU A 189 -7.76 -2.46 16.14
N GLU A 190 -8.79 -1.85 16.70
CA GLU A 190 -10.17 -1.95 16.18
C GLU A 190 -10.21 -1.43 14.74
N ILE A 191 -10.89 -2.14 13.84
CA ILE A 191 -10.93 -1.80 12.41
C ILE A 191 -11.65 -0.46 12.18
N TYR A 192 -11.01 0.41 11.39
CA TYR A 192 -11.63 1.59 10.80
C TYR A 192 -11.92 1.39 9.30
N PRO A 193 -13.09 1.82 8.81
CA PRO A 193 -14.22 2.36 9.58
C PRO A 193 -14.97 1.27 10.34
N ARG A 194 -15.64 1.63 11.44
CA ARG A 194 -16.32 0.66 12.34
C ARG A 194 -17.40 -0.14 11.63
N GLU A 195 -18.07 0.48 10.67
CA GLU A 195 -19.10 -0.13 9.83
C GLU A 195 -18.56 -1.34 9.03
N ASN A 196 -17.25 -1.36 8.78
CA ASN A 196 -16.57 -2.42 8.04
C ASN A 196 -15.83 -3.44 8.93
N ILE A 197 -16.03 -3.43 10.26
CA ILE A 197 -15.47 -4.46 11.15
C ILE A 197 -15.89 -5.86 10.68
N LYS A 198 -17.20 -6.08 10.51
CA LYS A 198 -17.73 -7.37 10.05
C LYS A 198 -17.22 -7.75 8.66
N LEU A 199 -17.05 -6.77 7.78
CA LEU A 199 -16.49 -7.01 6.45
C LEU A 199 -15.03 -7.48 6.54
N ALA A 200 -14.20 -6.84 7.39
CA ALA A 200 -12.82 -7.27 7.59
C ALA A 200 -12.72 -8.70 8.16
N GLU A 201 -13.62 -9.07 9.07
CA GLU A 201 -13.75 -10.45 9.57
C GLU A 201 -14.07 -11.42 8.44
N MET A 202 -15.10 -11.09 7.63
CA MET A 202 -15.48 -11.91 6.48
C MET A 202 -14.35 -12.06 5.45
N ILE A 203 -13.55 -11.01 5.21
CA ILE A 203 -12.36 -11.09 4.35
C ILE A 203 -11.38 -12.14 4.88
N LEU A 204 -11.09 -12.13 6.18
CA LEU A 204 -10.18 -13.10 6.79
C LEU A 204 -10.76 -14.53 6.79
N GLU A 205 -12.04 -14.68 7.10
CA GLU A 205 -12.75 -15.97 7.09
C GLU A 205 -12.77 -16.61 5.70
N ASN A 206 -12.83 -15.80 4.64
CA ASN A 206 -12.81 -16.26 3.25
C ASN A 206 -11.39 -16.29 2.65
N ASN A 207 -10.39 -16.56 3.48
CA ASN A 207 -9.00 -16.76 3.06
C ASN A 207 -8.33 -15.53 2.41
N GLY A 208 -8.87 -14.34 2.65
CA GLY A 208 -8.29 -13.06 2.26
C GLY A 208 -7.22 -12.58 3.24
N PHE A 209 -6.90 -11.29 3.18
CA PHE A 209 -5.89 -10.69 4.06
C PHE A 209 -6.18 -9.23 4.43
N LEU A 210 -5.64 -8.81 5.57
CA LEU A 210 -5.49 -7.41 5.96
C LEU A 210 -3.99 -7.09 5.99
N LEU A 211 -3.60 -5.97 5.38
CA LEU A 211 -2.21 -5.54 5.25
C LEU A 211 -2.06 -4.13 5.82
N SER A 212 -0.96 -3.88 6.54
CA SER A 212 -0.54 -2.53 6.91
C SER A 212 0.97 -2.39 6.81
N GLU A 213 1.45 -1.19 6.48
CA GLU A 213 2.88 -0.85 6.58
C GLU A 213 3.26 -0.28 7.94
N LEU A 214 2.27 0.01 8.79
CA LEU A 214 2.47 0.63 10.10
C LEU A 214 2.71 -0.45 11.14
N ILE A 215 3.48 -0.12 12.19
CA ILE A 215 3.62 -0.98 13.36
C ILE A 215 2.22 -1.36 13.90
N PRO A 216 1.99 -2.61 14.35
CA PRO A 216 0.64 -3.11 14.64
C PRO A 216 -0.23 -2.26 15.58
N GLN A 217 0.37 -1.49 16.48
CA GLN A 217 -0.33 -0.64 17.46
C GLN A 217 -0.40 0.83 17.04
N THR A 218 0.03 1.18 15.82
CA THR A 218 0.02 2.56 15.34
C THR A 218 -1.38 3.01 14.96
N GLU A 219 -1.86 4.05 15.62
CA GLU A 219 -3.17 4.64 15.38
C GLU A 219 -3.35 5.20 13.96
N ILE A 220 -4.61 5.29 13.56
CA ILE A 220 -5.01 5.90 12.29
C ILE A 220 -4.73 7.40 12.26
N SER A 221 -4.31 7.93 11.12
CA SER A 221 -4.21 9.36 10.86
C SER A 221 -4.66 9.70 9.45
N LEU A 222 -5.01 10.96 9.17
CA LEU A 222 -5.31 11.40 7.81
C LEU A 222 -4.12 11.17 6.85
N PHE A 223 -2.90 11.33 7.37
CA PHE A 223 -1.69 11.09 6.59
C PHE A 223 -1.53 9.61 6.21
N SER A 224 -1.70 8.68 7.14
CA SER A 224 -1.64 7.24 6.85
C SER A 224 -2.80 6.77 5.98
N LEU A 225 -3.98 7.40 6.08
CA LEU A 225 -5.10 7.19 5.18
C LEU A 225 -4.76 7.52 3.72
N ILE A 226 -3.92 8.52 3.48
CA ILE A 226 -3.49 8.91 2.12
C ILE A 226 -2.28 8.09 1.68
N LYS A 227 -1.32 7.88 2.58
CA LYS A 227 -0.05 7.19 2.28
C LYS A 227 -0.26 5.74 1.84
N ARG A 228 -1.23 5.02 2.43
CA ARG A 228 -1.48 3.61 2.06
C ARG A 228 -2.00 3.45 0.63
N ASP A 229 -2.64 4.46 0.03
CA ASP A 229 -3.24 4.36 -1.30
C ASP A 229 -2.20 3.97 -2.36
N ARG A 230 -0.92 4.36 -2.16
CA ARG A 230 0.17 3.97 -3.06
C ARG A 230 0.42 2.46 -3.08
N LEU A 231 0.10 1.76 -1.99
CA LEU A 231 0.27 0.30 -1.89
C LEU A 231 -0.84 -0.42 -2.65
N GLN A 232 -2.05 0.14 -2.70
CA GLN A 232 -3.18 -0.42 -3.44
C GLN A 232 -2.86 -0.50 -4.94
N SER A 233 -2.34 0.58 -5.52
CA SER A 233 -1.90 0.58 -6.92
C SER A 233 -0.60 -0.21 -7.11
N ALA A 234 0.33 -0.16 -6.15
CA ALA A 234 1.61 -0.83 -6.30
C ALA A 234 1.47 -2.35 -6.30
N LEU A 235 0.71 -2.93 -5.37
CA LEU A 235 0.52 -4.38 -5.26
C LEU A 235 -0.21 -4.98 -6.46
N THR A 236 -1.07 -4.22 -7.10
CA THR A 236 -1.96 -4.69 -8.17
C THR A 236 -1.39 -4.44 -9.57
N SER A 237 -1.97 -5.05 -10.61
CA SER A 237 -1.67 -4.73 -12.01
C SER A 237 -2.22 -3.35 -12.41
N GLY A 238 -3.21 -2.86 -11.67
CA GLY A 238 -3.94 -1.65 -12.00
C GLY A 238 -5.08 -1.37 -11.05
N ILE A 239 -5.66 -0.18 -11.24
CA ILE A 239 -6.83 0.28 -10.48
C ILE A 239 -8.04 0.36 -11.40
N ILE A 240 -9.23 0.18 -10.81
CA ILE A 240 -10.53 0.31 -11.44
C ILE A 240 -11.32 1.34 -10.65
N ILE A 241 -11.44 2.54 -11.22
CA ILE A 241 -12.16 3.67 -10.61
C ILE A 241 -13.64 3.53 -10.95
N ALA A 242 -14.46 3.17 -9.96
CA ALA A 242 -15.91 3.05 -10.15
C ALA A 242 -16.56 4.44 -10.20
N GLU A 243 -16.34 5.26 -9.18
CA GLU A 243 -16.90 6.61 -9.12
C GLU A 243 -15.99 7.54 -8.33
N THR A 244 -15.70 8.73 -8.84
CA THR A 244 -14.88 9.74 -8.17
C THR A 244 -15.27 11.16 -8.56
N GLY A 245 -15.14 12.09 -7.62
CA GLY A 245 -15.07 13.53 -7.92
C GLY A 245 -13.64 13.98 -8.28
N ILE A 246 -13.47 15.22 -8.77
CA ILE A 246 -12.14 15.76 -9.14
C ILE A 246 -11.21 15.93 -7.93
N LYS A 247 -11.75 16.14 -6.72
CA LYS A 247 -10.99 16.45 -5.50
C LYS A 247 -11.09 15.36 -4.40
N GLY A 248 -11.55 14.15 -4.75
CA GLY A 248 -11.77 13.06 -3.80
C GLY A 248 -10.51 12.25 -3.44
N GLY A 249 -10.60 11.38 -2.43
CA GLY A 249 -9.50 10.51 -1.99
C GLY A 249 -8.95 9.61 -3.11
N THR A 250 -9.81 9.13 -4.01
CA THR A 250 -9.46 8.33 -5.19
C THR A 250 -8.46 9.01 -6.13
N VAL A 251 -8.39 10.35 -6.11
CA VAL A 251 -7.42 11.12 -6.89
C VAL A 251 -5.98 10.80 -6.46
N ASN A 252 -5.75 10.49 -5.17
CA ASN A 252 -4.43 10.10 -4.69
C ASN A 252 -4.03 8.74 -5.25
N THR A 253 -4.92 7.74 -5.18
CA THR A 253 -4.69 6.44 -5.81
C THR A 253 -4.44 6.56 -7.31
N PHE A 254 -5.19 7.41 -8.02
CA PHE A 254 -4.94 7.71 -9.44
C PHE A 254 -3.53 8.26 -9.69
N LYS A 255 -3.09 9.24 -8.89
CA LYS A 255 -1.75 9.83 -9.00
C LYS A 255 -0.66 8.79 -8.76
N TYR A 256 -0.82 7.96 -7.73
CA TYR A 256 0.12 6.87 -7.44
C TYR A 256 0.15 5.84 -8.57
N ALA A 257 -1.00 5.40 -9.05
CA ALA A 257 -1.09 4.47 -10.18
C ALA A 257 -0.39 5.01 -11.42
N ARG A 258 -0.56 6.31 -11.72
CA ARG A 258 0.13 6.98 -12.83
C ARG A 258 1.64 7.04 -12.62
N GLU A 259 2.12 7.43 -11.44
CA GLU A 259 3.55 7.47 -11.11
C GLU A 259 4.19 6.07 -11.21
N GLN A 260 3.45 5.05 -10.77
CA GLN A 260 3.87 3.64 -10.78
C GLN A 260 3.61 2.94 -12.13
N LYS A 261 3.15 3.67 -13.15
CA LYS A 261 2.90 3.16 -14.51
C LYS A 261 1.92 1.97 -14.54
N LYS A 262 0.90 2.02 -13.70
CA LYS A 262 -0.15 0.99 -13.57
C LYS A 262 -1.29 1.23 -14.56
N LYS A 263 -2.01 0.17 -14.92
CA LYS A 263 -3.25 0.29 -15.71
C LYS A 263 -4.32 1.02 -14.89
N ILE A 264 -5.02 1.97 -15.51
CA ILE A 264 -6.05 2.77 -14.85
C ILE A 264 -7.33 2.65 -15.67
N PHE A 265 -8.24 1.82 -15.18
CA PHE A 265 -9.59 1.70 -15.71
C PHE A 265 -10.53 2.66 -14.99
N ILE A 266 -11.53 3.17 -15.69
CA ILE A 266 -12.52 4.07 -15.12
C ILE A 266 -13.90 3.83 -15.72
N SER A 267 -14.93 3.83 -14.89
CA SER A 267 -16.31 3.77 -15.35
C SER A 267 -16.67 5.02 -16.16
N ASP A 268 -17.45 4.85 -17.23
CA ASP A 268 -17.87 5.93 -18.13
C ASP A 268 -18.81 6.97 -17.47
N ILE A 269 -19.31 6.71 -16.27
CA ILE A 269 -20.07 7.68 -15.46
C ILE A 269 -19.23 8.89 -15.03
N ASN A 270 -17.90 8.75 -14.98
CA ASN A 270 -16.97 9.76 -14.46
C ASN A 270 -16.59 10.84 -15.50
N LYS A 271 -17.58 11.44 -16.17
CA LYS A 271 -17.40 12.32 -17.34
C LYS A 271 -16.35 13.42 -17.14
N GLU A 272 -16.46 14.16 -16.04
CA GLU A 272 -15.58 15.30 -15.75
C GLU A 272 -14.12 14.86 -15.50
N PHE A 273 -13.94 13.73 -14.81
CA PHE A 273 -12.61 13.16 -14.57
C PHE A 273 -11.99 12.64 -15.87
N ILE A 274 -12.79 11.97 -16.70
CA ILE A 274 -12.39 11.46 -18.01
C ILE A 274 -11.97 12.60 -18.92
N GLU A 275 -12.72 13.70 -18.97
CA GLU A 275 -12.37 14.86 -19.79
C GLU A 275 -11.01 15.43 -19.41
N LYS A 276 -10.75 15.55 -18.10
CA LYS A 276 -9.50 16.09 -17.57
C LYS A 276 -8.27 15.20 -17.79
N TYR A 277 -8.44 13.88 -17.71
CA TYR A 277 -7.32 12.92 -17.68
C TYR A 277 -7.36 11.89 -18.81
N LYS A 278 -8.09 12.15 -19.89
CA LYS A 278 -8.40 11.20 -20.99
C LYS A 278 -7.24 10.34 -21.47
N LYS A 279 -6.02 10.88 -21.51
CA LYS A 279 -4.82 10.18 -22.03
C LYS A 279 -4.29 9.09 -21.09
N ASP A 280 -4.60 9.19 -19.79
CA ASP A 280 -4.11 8.29 -18.74
C ASP A 280 -5.09 7.14 -18.45
N LEU A 281 -6.27 7.13 -19.10
CA LEU A 281 -7.43 6.33 -18.69
C LEU A 281 -7.88 5.33 -19.75
N ILE A 282 -8.30 4.15 -19.29
CA ILE A 282 -9.03 3.15 -20.07
C ILE A 282 -10.49 3.18 -19.61
N ILE A 283 -11.35 3.84 -20.38
CA ILE A 283 -12.79 3.92 -20.06
C ILE A 283 -13.40 2.53 -20.20
N VAL A 284 -14.24 2.10 -19.26
CA VAL A 284 -14.96 0.82 -19.27
C VAL A 284 -16.42 1.04 -18.88
N LYS A 285 -17.34 0.27 -19.46
CA LYS A 285 -18.78 0.38 -19.15
C LYS A 285 -19.28 -0.62 -18.11
N ASN A 286 -18.66 -1.80 -18.10
CA ASN A 286 -19.02 -2.94 -17.25
C ASN A 286 -17.89 -3.99 -17.31
N SER A 287 -18.06 -5.08 -16.58
CA SER A 287 -17.14 -6.22 -16.52
C SER A 287 -16.82 -6.84 -17.88
N LEU A 288 -17.80 -6.99 -18.77
CA LEU A 288 -17.61 -7.52 -20.12
C LEU A 288 -16.70 -6.63 -20.98
N ASP A 289 -16.88 -5.31 -20.89
CA ASP A 289 -16.01 -4.35 -21.58
C ASP A 289 -14.62 -4.33 -20.94
N PHE A 290 -14.53 -4.40 -19.61
CA PHE A 290 -13.25 -4.54 -18.90
C PHE A 290 -12.48 -5.79 -19.37
N GLU A 291 -13.13 -6.96 -19.41
CA GLU A 291 -12.53 -8.21 -19.88
C GLU A 291 -11.98 -8.10 -21.30
N LYS A 292 -12.80 -7.58 -22.24
CA LYS A 292 -12.39 -7.39 -23.64
C LYS A 292 -11.15 -6.50 -23.73
N LYS A 293 -11.13 -5.40 -22.98
CA LYS A 293 -10.01 -4.44 -22.98
C LYS A 293 -8.76 -5.01 -22.32
N LEU A 294 -8.93 -5.81 -21.27
CA LEU A 294 -7.84 -6.52 -20.62
C LEU A 294 -7.19 -7.54 -21.55
N LYS A 295 -7.99 -8.38 -22.23
CA LYS A 295 -7.53 -9.40 -23.19
C LYS A 295 -6.84 -8.82 -24.41
N ASN A 296 -7.33 -7.69 -24.93
CA ASN A 296 -6.73 -7.01 -26.07
C ASN A 296 -5.42 -6.28 -25.72
N ASN A 297 -4.92 -6.40 -24.48
CA ASN A 297 -3.78 -5.66 -23.98
C ASN A 297 -3.85 -4.18 -24.35
N LEU A 298 -5.04 -3.58 -24.29
CA LEU A 298 -5.18 -2.18 -24.67
C LEU A 298 -4.27 -1.34 -23.79
N ILE A 299 -3.27 -0.77 -24.45
CA ILE A 299 -2.27 0.08 -23.83
C ILE A 299 -2.93 1.45 -23.66
N GLN A 300 -2.81 2.05 -22.47
CA GLN A 300 -3.07 3.47 -22.29
C GLN A 300 -2.32 4.20 -23.41
N LYS A 301 -3.00 5.09 -24.15
CA LYS A 301 -2.41 5.71 -25.34
C LYS A 301 -1.15 6.55 -25.04
N ASN A 302 -0.83 6.81 -23.77
CA ASN A 302 0.50 7.21 -23.32
C ASN A 302 0.85 6.46 -22.02
N LEU A 303 1.71 5.46 -22.10
CA LEU A 303 2.75 5.34 -21.07
C LEU A 303 3.89 6.20 -21.62
N PHE A 304 4.07 7.37 -21.02
CA PHE A 304 5.01 8.43 -21.42
C PHE A 304 6.26 7.96 -22.16
#